data_AF-A0A958PM55-F1
#
_entry.id   AF-A0A958PM55-F1
#
_cell.length_a   1.000
_cell.length_b   1.000
_cell.length_c   1.000
_cell.angle_alpha   90.00
_cell.angle_beta   90.00
_cell.angle_gamma   90.00
#
_symmetry.space_group_name_H-M   'P 1'
#
loop_
_entity.id
_entity.type
_entity.pdbx_description
1 polymer ?
#
loop_
_entity_poly.entity_id
_entity_poly.type
_entity_poly.pdbx_seq_one_letter_code
_entity_poly.pdbx_strand_id
1 'polypeptide(L)'
;MEKNTENLLKLAKKFTPQPDVYMSTRVLAQVREKRLRKRQWGFALLSSVVGSLLTAIVFLSIQNLPTKAVHFAALVDKPYVVRMEMDQLNNQNIFEAEIVLAQGLLFHSDEFSDLQEKQSLVFAWPKDFEGDVFPFVIKGTQEGIKPVKVRFFDEAGEVLEEREIKIRFEKSVSEMRQPVKARTS
;
A
#
# COMPACT_ATOMS: atom_id res chain seq x y z
N MET A 1 -52.02 -61.90 -29.71
CA MET A 1 -51.73 -61.20 -30.99
C MET A 1 -50.40 -60.44 -30.99
N GLU A 2 -49.52 -60.58 -29.97
CA GLU A 2 -48.29 -59.78 -29.84
C GLU A 2 -47.09 -60.25 -30.68
N LYS A 3 -47.08 -61.50 -31.17
CA LYS A 3 -45.91 -62.04 -31.90
C LYS A 3 -45.71 -61.49 -33.33
N ASN A 4 -46.68 -60.75 -33.88
CA ASN A 4 -46.58 -60.19 -35.23
C ASN A 4 -45.96 -58.78 -35.28
N THR A 5 -46.01 -58.01 -34.18
CA THR A 5 -45.46 -56.64 -34.15
C THR A 5 -43.93 -56.64 -34.03
N GLU A 6 -43.36 -57.63 -33.33
CA GLU A 6 -41.90 -57.78 -33.23
C GLU A 6 -41.24 -58.13 -34.56
N ASN A 7 -41.92 -58.91 -35.41
CA ASN A 7 -41.42 -59.24 -36.75
C ASN A 7 -41.47 -58.03 -37.69
N LEU A 8 -42.48 -57.16 -37.57
CA LEU A 8 -42.57 -55.93 -38.35
C LEU A 8 -41.49 -54.91 -37.95
N LEU A 9 -41.19 -54.77 -36.66
CA LEU A 9 -40.09 -53.92 -36.18
C LEU A 9 -38.71 -54.43 -36.62
N LYS A 10 -38.51 -55.75 -36.66
CA LYS A 10 -37.27 -56.36 -37.18
C LYS A 10 -37.13 -56.17 -38.71
N LEU A 11 -38.23 -56.18 -39.45
CA LEU A 11 -38.23 -55.88 -40.89
C LEU A 11 -37.96 -54.41 -41.18
N ALA A 12 -38.55 -53.48 -40.42
CA ALA A 12 -38.32 -52.04 -40.59
C ALA A 12 -36.86 -51.64 -40.28
N LYS A 13 -36.23 -52.25 -39.27
CA LYS A 13 -34.79 -52.03 -38.97
C LYS A 13 -33.84 -52.54 -40.06
N LYS A 14 -34.26 -53.49 -40.90
CA LYS A 14 -33.44 -54.00 -42.01
C LYS A 14 -33.44 -53.09 -43.24
N PHE A 15 -34.33 -52.09 -43.30
CA PHE A 15 -34.52 -51.20 -44.44
C PHE A 15 -34.16 -49.74 -44.16
N THR A 16 -33.31 -49.44 -43.17
CA THR A 16 -32.67 -48.12 -43.14
C THR A 16 -31.53 -48.13 -44.16
N PRO A 17 -31.64 -47.45 -45.31
CA PRO A 17 -30.53 -47.34 -46.24
C PRO A 17 -29.35 -46.75 -45.48
N GLN A 18 -28.22 -47.45 -45.49
CA GLN A 18 -26.98 -46.89 -44.95
C GLN A 18 -26.73 -45.58 -45.69
N PRO A 19 -26.55 -44.45 -44.99
CA PRO A 19 -26.31 -43.19 -45.65
C PRO A 19 -25.04 -43.32 -46.49
N ASP A 20 -25.10 -42.82 -47.73
CA ASP A 20 -23.98 -42.84 -48.65
C ASP A 20 -22.72 -42.25 -47.98
N VAL A 21 -21.55 -42.82 -48.27
CA VAL A 21 -20.26 -42.48 -47.63
C VAL A 21 -19.95 -40.98 -47.76
N TYR A 22 -20.45 -40.34 -48.82
CA TYR A 22 -20.33 -38.90 -49.05
C TYR A 22 -21.23 -38.03 -48.15
N MET A 23 -22.33 -38.57 -47.59
CA MET A 23 -23.16 -37.85 -46.63
C MET A 23 -22.60 -37.93 -45.21
N SER A 24 -22.06 -39.09 -44.81
CA SER A 24 -21.49 -39.25 -43.46
C SER A 24 -20.29 -38.31 -43.24
N THR A 25 -19.45 -38.15 -44.26
CA THR A 25 -18.29 -37.23 -44.25
C THR A 25 -18.70 -35.76 -44.14
N ARG A 26 -19.74 -35.32 -44.87
CA ARG A 26 -20.27 -33.94 -44.76
C ARG A 26 -20.89 -33.66 -43.39
N VAL A 27 -21.65 -34.60 -42.84
CA VAL A 27 -22.25 -34.45 -41.51
C VAL A 27 -21.16 -34.41 -40.43
N LEU A 28 -20.15 -35.28 -40.52
CA LEU A 28 -19.02 -35.27 -39.59
C LEU A 28 -18.18 -33.99 -39.69
N ALA A 29 -17.99 -33.44 -40.89
CA ALA A 29 -17.31 -32.17 -41.10
C ALA A 29 -18.06 -31.00 -40.44
N GLN A 30 -19.38 -30.90 -40.65
CA GLN A 30 -20.20 -29.86 -40.03
C GLN A 30 -20.23 -29.96 -38.50
N VAL A 31 -20.24 -31.18 -37.95
CA VAL A 31 -20.19 -31.40 -36.49
C VAL A 31 -18.83 -30.97 -35.92
N ARG A 32 -17.72 -31.26 -36.60
CA ARG A 32 -16.38 -30.79 -36.21
C ARG A 32 -16.26 -29.28 -36.25
N GLU A 33 -16.75 -28.64 -37.31
CA GLU A 33 -16.68 -27.19 -37.48
C GLU A 33 -17.48 -26.44 -36.41
N LYS A 34 -18.70 -26.91 -36.09
CA LYS A 34 -19.51 -26.35 -35.00
C LYS A 34 -18.83 -26.50 -33.63
N ARG A 35 -18.11 -27.61 -33.38
CA ARG A 35 -17.39 -27.84 -32.11
C ARG A 35 -16.18 -26.94 -31.96
N LEU A 36 -15.42 -26.73 -33.04
CA LEU A 36 -14.25 -25.84 -33.05
C LEU A 36 -14.65 -24.38 -32.85
N ARG A 37 -15.71 -23.92 -33.51
CA ARG A 37 -16.25 -22.54 -33.36
C ARG A 37 -16.72 -22.27 -31.93
N LYS A 38 -17.45 -23.22 -31.31
CA LYS A 38 -17.88 -23.11 -29.90
C LYS A 38 -16.69 -23.03 -28.93
N ARG A 39 -15.61 -23.76 -29.21
CA ARG A 39 -14.40 -23.76 -28.38
C ARG A 39 -13.64 -22.43 -28.49
N GLN A 40 -13.48 -21.89 -29.69
CA GLN A 40 -12.83 -20.58 -29.89
C GLN A 40 -13.56 -19.43 -29.18
N TRP A 41 -14.89 -19.43 -29.21
CA TRP A 41 -15.68 -18.44 -28.48
C TRP A 41 -15.59 -18.61 -26.96
N GLY A 42 -15.55 -19.85 -26.46
CA GLY A 42 -15.32 -20.12 -25.04
C GLY A 42 -13.96 -19.61 -24.54
N PHE A 43 -12.89 -19.80 -25.32
CA PHE A 43 -11.56 -19.28 -24.97
C PHE A 43 -11.48 -17.75 -25.07
N ALA A 44 -12.15 -17.12 -26.04
CA ALA A 44 -12.18 -15.67 -26.17
C ALA A 44 -12.94 -14.98 -25.03
N LEU A 45 -14.02 -15.59 -24.53
CA LEU A 45 -14.74 -15.07 -23.36
C LEU A 45 -13.91 -15.25 -22.08
N LEU A 46 -13.26 -16.40 -21.90
CA LEU A 46 -12.40 -16.66 -20.74
C LEU A 46 -11.17 -15.73 -20.70
N SER A 47 -10.55 -15.42 -21.84
CA SER A 47 -9.42 -14.48 -21.88
C SER A 47 -9.82 -13.04 -21.52
N SER A 48 -11.05 -12.62 -21.87
CA SER A 48 -11.55 -11.28 -21.54
C SER A 48 -11.76 -11.06 -20.03
N VAL A 49 -12.31 -12.07 -19.34
CA VAL A 49 -12.57 -12.00 -17.89
C VAL A 49 -11.27 -12.05 -17.09
N VAL A 50 -10.32 -12.89 -17.50
CA VAL A 50 -9.00 -12.96 -16.83
C VAL A 50 -8.21 -11.66 -17.05
N GLY A 51 -8.27 -11.08 -18.25
CA GLY A 51 -7.63 -9.80 -18.54
C GLY A 51 -8.15 -8.64 -17.69
N SER A 52 -9.47 -8.51 -17.56
CA SER A 52 -10.07 -7.44 -16.75
C SER A 52 -9.74 -7.57 -15.26
N LEU A 53 -9.69 -8.79 -14.74
CA LEU A 53 -9.36 -9.05 -13.34
C LEU A 53 -7.91 -8.66 -13.02
N LEU A 54 -6.97 -9.00 -13.91
CA LEU A 54 -5.57 -8.63 -13.76
C LEU A 54 -5.36 -7.11 -13.82
N THR A 55 -6.05 -6.41 -14.72
CA THR A 55 -5.96 -4.94 -14.78
C THR A 55 -6.52 -4.26 -13.53
N ALA A 56 -7.59 -4.80 -12.92
CA ALA A 56 -8.17 -4.25 -11.70
C ALA A 56 -7.24 -4.42 -10.49
N ILE A 57 -6.55 -5.56 -10.38
CA ILE A 57 -5.58 -5.82 -9.30
C ILE A 57 -4.37 -4.88 -9.42
N VAL A 58 -3.86 -4.68 -10.64
CA VAL A 58 -2.74 -3.75 -10.88
C VAL A 58 -3.15 -2.31 -10.58
N PHE A 59 -4.35 -1.89 -10.98
CA PHE A 59 -4.86 -0.54 -10.70
C PHE A 59 -5.04 -0.27 -9.20
N LEU A 60 -5.61 -1.21 -8.45
CA LEU A 60 -5.73 -1.13 -6.99
C LEU A 60 -4.35 -1.09 -6.29
N SER A 61 -3.37 -1.81 -6.83
CA SER A 61 -2.00 -1.81 -6.28
C SER A 61 -1.29 -0.48 -6.49
N ILE A 62 -1.55 0.22 -7.59
CA ILE A 62 -0.95 1.54 -7.87
C ILE A 62 -1.58 2.64 -7.02
N GLN A 63 -2.89 2.58 -6.75
CA GLN A 63 -3.57 3.58 -5.91
C GLN A 63 -3.18 3.53 -4.43
N ASN A 64 -2.72 2.36 -3.94
CA ASN A 64 -2.22 2.19 -2.57
C ASN A 64 -0.72 2.48 -2.41
N LEU A 65 -0.04 2.99 -3.44
CA LEU A 65 1.32 3.49 -3.26
C LEU A 65 1.26 4.73 -2.36
N PRO A 66 1.89 4.70 -1.16
CA PRO A 66 1.90 5.85 -0.28
C PRO A 66 2.48 7.04 -1.04
N THR A 67 1.64 8.05 -1.23
CA THR A 67 1.98 9.35 -1.80
C THR A 67 3.34 9.79 -1.25
N LYS A 68 4.28 10.11 -2.15
CA LYS A 68 5.63 10.66 -1.90
C LYS A 68 5.80 11.06 -0.43
N ALA A 69 6.53 10.25 0.33
CA ALA A 69 6.94 10.65 1.67
C ALA A 69 7.67 12.00 1.54
N VAL A 70 7.01 13.07 1.98
CA VAL A 70 7.58 14.41 2.04
C VAL A 70 8.64 14.35 3.14
N HIS A 71 9.87 14.03 2.74
CA HIS A 71 10.99 14.01 3.65
C HIS A 71 11.41 15.45 3.90
N PHE A 72 11.20 15.92 5.12
CA PHE A 72 11.74 17.21 5.57
C PHE A 72 13.26 17.08 5.71
N ALA A 73 14.02 17.90 4.99
CA ALA A 73 15.48 17.91 5.05
C ALA A 73 15.96 18.77 6.22
N ALA A 74 16.70 18.16 7.14
CA ALA A 74 17.33 18.77 8.30
C ALA A 74 18.84 18.52 8.27
N LEU A 75 19.62 19.30 9.01
CA LEU A 75 21.08 19.10 9.11
C LEU A 75 21.42 18.36 10.40
N VAL A 76 22.39 17.45 10.33
CA VAL A 76 22.97 16.81 11.51
C VAL A 76 23.56 17.86 12.44
N ASP A 77 23.39 17.62 13.74
CA ASP A 77 23.82 18.48 14.84
C ASP A 77 23.23 19.89 14.88
N LYS A 78 22.20 20.17 14.08
CA LYS A 78 21.44 21.41 14.16
C LYS A 78 20.04 21.17 14.72
N PRO A 79 19.56 22.05 15.61
CA PRO A 79 18.20 21.99 16.07
C PRO A 79 17.25 22.26 14.91
N TYR A 80 16.19 21.45 14.82
CA TYR A 80 15.19 21.48 13.79
C TYR A 80 13.81 21.52 14.42
N VAL A 81 12.99 22.48 14.00
CA VAL A 81 11.61 22.63 14.49
C VAL A 81 10.69 21.77 13.64
N VAL A 82 10.12 20.74 14.25
CA VAL A 82 9.06 19.94 13.64
C VAL A 82 7.74 20.64 13.90
N ARG A 83 6.95 20.80 12.84
CA ARG A 83 5.61 21.41 12.88
C ARG A 83 4.62 20.34 12.44
N MET A 84 3.66 20.03 13.30
CA MET A 84 2.62 19.07 12.99
C MET A 84 1.26 19.77 12.94
N GLU A 85 0.61 19.70 11.78
CA GLU A 85 -0.72 20.27 11.53
C GLU A 85 -1.79 19.48 12.30
N MET A 86 -2.78 20.13 12.89
CA MET A 86 -3.78 19.54 13.79
C MET A 86 -5.18 19.47 13.21
N ASP A 87 -5.36 19.79 11.93
CA ASP A 87 -6.67 19.97 11.28
C ASP A 87 -7.67 18.81 11.48
N GLN A 88 -7.18 17.58 11.66
CA GLN A 88 -8.01 16.37 11.87
C GLN A 88 -8.31 16.06 13.35
N LEU A 89 -7.62 16.72 14.27
CA LEU A 89 -7.63 16.48 15.71
C LEU A 89 -8.46 17.50 16.49
N ASN A 90 -8.82 18.64 15.89
CA ASN A 90 -9.56 19.74 16.53
C ASN A 90 -10.94 19.37 17.11
N ASN A 91 -11.53 18.23 16.69
CA ASN A 91 -12.83 17.77 17.19
C ASN A 91 -12.71 16.62 18.22
N GLN A 92 -11.49 16.20 18.57
CA GLN A 92 -11.25 15.08 19.48
C GLN A 92 -10.86 15.62 20.87
N ASN A 93 -11.32 14.97 21.94
CA ASN A 93 -11.00 15.36 23.31
C ASN A 93 -9.63 14.79 23.71
N ILE A 94 -8.57 15.46 23.26
CA ILE A 94 -7.18 15.07 23.55
C ILE A 94 -6.85 15.48 24.99
N PHE A 95 -6.41 14.51 25.78
CA PHE A 95 -5.98 14.73 27.15
C PHE A 95 -4.46 14.79 27.26
N GLU A 96 -3.74 13.90 26.57
CA GLU A 96 -2.30 13.79 26.59
C GLU A 96 -1.73 13.56 25.19
N ALA A 97 -0.48 13.98 24.98
CA ALA A 97 0.28 13.62 23.80
C ALA A 97 1.67 13.10 24.17
N GLU A 98 2.12 12.08 23.46
CA GLU A 98 3.45 11.48 23.60
C GLU A 98 4.21 11.66 22.28
N ILE A 99 5.39 12.27 22.34
CA ILE A 99 6.35 12.28 21.24
C ILE A 99 7.38 11.19 21.52
N VAL A 100 7.58 10.28 20.58
CA VAL A 100 8.58 9.22 20.63
C VAL A 100 9.59 9.42 19.51
N LEU A 101 10.85 9.59 19.89
CA LEU A 101 11.97 9.76 18.98
C LEU A 101 12.63 8.41 18.67
N ALA A 102 13.04 8.22 17.42
CA ALA A 102 13.87 7.08 17.05
C ALA A 102 15.33 7.26 17.49
N GLN A 103 16.09 6.17 17.49
CA GLN A 103 17.52 6.20 17.79
C GLN A 103 18.29 7.15 16.86
N GLY A 104 19.14 7.98 17.46
CA GLY A 104 19.91 9.01 16.77
C GLY A 104 19.19 10.36 16.65
N LEU A 105 18.04 10.51 17.31
CA LEU A 105 17.37 11.79 17.53
C LEU A 105 17.36 12.12 19.03
N LEU A 106 17.45 13.40 19.34
CA LEU A 106 17.39 13.93 20.69
C LEU A 106 16.41 15.11 20.71
N PHE A 107 15.70 15.30 21.83
CA PHE A 107 14.98 16.56 22.05
C PHE A 107 15.98 17.68 22.26
N HIS A 108 15.66 18.89 21.81
CA HIS A 108 16.48 20.06 22.03
C HIS A 108 15.70 21.15 22.75
N SER A 109 16.24 21.62 23.86
CA SER A 109 15.76 22.78 24.59
C SER A 109 16.95 23.50 25.20
N ASP A 110 16.94 24.83 25.12
CA ASP A 110 17.95 25.67 25.78
C ASP A 110 17.72 25.75 27.30
N GLU A 111 16.47 25.58 27.74
CA GLU A 111 16.07 25.69 29.15
C GLU A 111 16.17 24.36 29.91
N PHE A 112 15.87 23.25 29.22
CA PHE A 112 15.74 21.92 29.83
C PHE A 112 16.73 20.94 29.17
N SER A 113 17.98 20.94 29.65
CA SER A 113 19.03 20.09 29.10
C SER A 113 18.81 18.59 29.35
N ASP A 114 18.05 18.24 30.38
CA ASP A 114 17.69 16.86 30.73
C ASP A 114 16.80 16.18 29.68
N LEU A 115 16.11 16.96 28.84
CA LEU A 115 15.30 16.42 27.75
C LEU A 115 16.14 15.69 26.69
N GLN A 116 17.42 16.04 26.55
CA GLN A 116 18.30 15.42 25.55
C GLN A 116 18.51 13.93 25.81
N GLU A 117 18.39 13.47 27.05
CA GLU A 117 18.56 12.06 27.42
C GLU A 117 17.28 11.24 27.21
N LYS A 118 16.13 11.89 27.02
CA LYS A 118 14.83 11.24 26.90
C LYS A 118 14.54 10.85 25.45
N GLN A 119 14.00 9.65 25.25
CA GLN A 119 13.51 9.21 23.94
C GLN A 119 12.02 9.45 23.74
N SER A 120 11.26 9.59 24.84
CA SER A 120 9.88 10.01 24.78
C SER A 120 9.59 11.17 25.72
N LEU A 121 8.65 12.02 25.31
CA LEU A 121 8.09 13.08 26.14
C LEU A 121 6.57 12.97 26.10
N VAL A 122 6.00 12.83 27.29
CA VAL A 122 4.55 12.88 27.52
C VAL A 122 4.23 14.24 28.11
N PHE A 123 3.19 14.89 27.59
CA PHE A 123 2.71 16.16 28.10
C PHE A 123 1.20 16.21 28.07
N ALA A 124 0.63 16.88 29.08
CA ALA A 124 -0.79 17.17 29.13
C ALA A 124 -1.15 18.14 27.99
N TRP A 125 -2.18 17.81 27.23
CA TRP A 125 -2.64 18.64 26.14
C TRP A 125 -3.39 19.86 26.70
N PRO A 126 -3.05 21.09 26.28
CA PRO A 126 -3.78 22.26 26.73
C PRO A 126 -5.22 22.20 26.22
N LYS A 127 -6.21 22.28 27.12
CA LYS A 127 -7.64 22.31 26.76
C LYS A 127 -8.00 23.47 25.82
N ASP A 128 -7.25 24.56 25.93
CA ASP A 128 -7.45 25.80 25.17
C ASP A 128 -6.41 25.95 24.05
N PHE A 129 -5.86 24.84 23.52
CA PHE A 129 -4.96 24.91 22.38
C PHE A 129 -5.72 25.31 21.11
N GLU A 130 -5.69 26.61 20.78
CA GLU A 130 -6.32 27.18 19.59
C GLU A 130 -5.41 27.15 18.34
N GLY A 131 -4.24 26.51 18.42
CA GLY A 131 -3.27 26.47 17.34
C GLY A 131 -3.57 25.35 16.33
N ASP A 132 -3.39 25.64 15.03
CA ASP A 132 -3.44 24.58 14.00
C ASP A 132 -2.15 23.77 13.92
N VAL A 133 -1.08 24.21 14.59
CA VAL A 133 0.25 23.61 14.48
C VAL A 133 0.87 23.44 15.85
N PHE A 134 1.29 22.21 16.17
CA PHE A 134 2.08 21.93 17.34
C PHE A 134 3.57 21.82 17.00
N PRO A 135 4.40 22.74 17.55
CA PRO A 135 5.84 22.74 17.32
C PRO A 135 6.59 21.98 18.42
N PHE A 136 7.64 21.25 18.02
CA PHE A 136 8.65 20.75 18.95
C PHE A 136 10.02 20.71 18.28
N VAL A 137 11.10 20.77 19.06
CA VAL A 137 12.46 20.88 18.54
C VAL A 137 13.25 19.60 18.79
N ILE A 138 13.88 19.10 17.73
CA ILE A 138 14.73 17.91 17.78
C ILE A 138 16.09 18.21 17.18
N LYS A 139 17.07 17.38 17.51
CA LYS A 139 18.42 17.40 16.94
C LYS A 139 18.78 15.98 16.51
N GLY A 140 19.25 15.82 15.27
CA GLY A 140 19.75 14.54 14.77
C GLY A 140 21.24 14.40 15.02
N THR A 141 21.68 13.24 15.51
CA THR A 141 23.11 12.92 15.73
C THR A 141 23.72 12.11 14.59
N GLN A 142 22.90 11.60 13.68
CA GLN A 142 23.31 10.77 12.56
C GLN A 142 22.57 11.15 11.29
N GLU A 143 23.22 10.91 10.15
CA GLU A 143 22.61 11.06 8.83
C GLU A 143 21.54 10.00 8.57
N GLY A 144 20.63 10.29 7.64
CA GLY A 144 19.62 9.37 7.16
C GLY A 144 18.20 9.77 7.55
N ILE A 145 17.25 8.90 7.21
CA ILE A 145 15.82 9.13 7.46
C ILE A 145 15.47 8.55 8.83
N LYS A 146 14.99 9.41 9.72
CA LYS A 146 14.61 9.04 11.08
C LYS A 146 13.11 9.33 11.28
N PRO A 147 12.32 8.34 11.70
CA PRO A 147 10.92 8.56 12.02
C PRO A 147 10.78 9.18 13.41
N VAL A 148 9.82 10.09 13.55
CA VAL A 148 9.32 10.61 14.83
C VAL A 148 7.87 10.22 14.93
N LYS A 149 7.48 9.59 16.02
CA LYS A 149 6.10 9.21 16.27
C LYS A 149 5.47 10.19 17.24
N VAL A 150 4.24 10.58 16.98
CA VAL A 150 3.44 11.38 17.91
C VAL A 150 2.12 10.66 18.12
N ARG A 151 1.78 10.41 19.39
CA ARG A 151 0.55 9.75 19.81
C ARG A 151 -0.29 10.70 20.63
N PHE A 152 -1.59 10.63 20.43
CA PHE A 152 -2.58 11.39 21.18
C PHE A 152 -3.44 10.44 21.97
N PHE A 153 -3.71 10.79 23.21
CA PHE A 153 -4.47 9.97 24.14
C PHE A 153 -5.69 10.72 24.65
N ASP A 154 -6.76 9.98 24.92
CA ASP A 154 -7.92 10.48 25.65
C ASP A 154 -7.71 10.41 27.17
N GLU A 155 -8.73 10.82 27.93
CA GLU A 155 -8.71 10.79 29.40
C GLU A 155 -8.65 9.36 29.98
N ALA A 156 -9.03 8.35 29.20
CA ALA A 156 -8.93 6.94 29.58
C ALA A 156 -7.55 6.34 29.25
N GLY A 157 -6.67 7.08 28.58
CA GLY A 157 -5.37 6.60 28.12
C GLY A 157 -5.44 5.77 26.84
N GLU A 158 -6.55 5.81 26.10
CA GLU A 158 -6.67 5.18 24.79
C GLU A 158 -6.04 6.05 23.71
N VAL A 159 -5.35 5.41 22.76
CA VAL A 159 -4.73 6.12 21.63
C VAL A 159 -5.82 6.55 20.65
N LEU A 160 -6.04 7.86 20.57
CA LEU A 160 -6.96 8.48 19.61
C LEU A 160 -6.36 8.50 18.20
N GLU A 161 -5.08 8.87 18.09
CA GLU A 161 -4.37 8.97 16.83
C GLU A 161 -2.85 8.76 17.00
N GLU A 162 -2.22 8.08 16.04
CA GLU A 162 -0.77 7.96 15.93
C GLU A 162 -0.31 8.51 14.57
N ARG A 163 0.66 9.43 14.60
CA ARG A 163 1.28 10.01 13.41
C ARG A 163 2.76 9.71 13.37
N GLU A 164 3.27 9.41 12.18
CA GLU A 164 4.69 9.20 11.94
C GLU A 164 5.23 10.24 10.95
N ILE A 165 6.18 11.06 11.42
CA ILE A 165 6.84 12.10 10.64
C ILE A 165 8.25 11.61 10.29
N LYS A 166 8.57 11.53 9.00
CA LYS A 166 9.89 11.07 8.52
C LYS A 166 10.78 12.25 8.16
N ILE A 167 11.84 12.44 8.94
CA ILE A 167 12.77 13.56 8.79
C ILE A 167 14.09 13.02 8.25
N ARG A 168 14.63 13.65 7.20
CA ARG A 168 15.92 13.28 6.60
C ARG A 168 17.00 14.21 7.13
N PHE A 169 17.99 13.64 7.81
CA PHE A 169 19.17 14.36 8.28
C PHE A 169 20.33 14.23 7.30
N GLU A 170 20.85 15.37 6.86
CA GLU A 170 21.96 15.50 5.93
C GLU A 170 23.21 16.01 6.65
N LYS A 171 24.38 15.68 6.10
CA LYS A 171 25.67 16.07 6.66
C LYS A 171 25.77 17.59 6.83
N SER A 172 26.25 18.04 7.99
CA SER A 172 26.52 19.46 8.19
C SER A 172 27.67 19.94 7.30
N VAL A 173 27.45 21.03 6.54
CA VAL A 173 28.43 21.59 5.58
C VAL A 173 29.75 22.03 6.28
N SER A 174 29.73 22.19 7.60
CA SER A 174 30.90 22.54 8.44
C SER A 174 32.08 21.60 8.30
N GLU A 175 31.88 20.33 7.94
CA GLU A 175 32.99 19.37 7.75
C GLU A 175 33.63 19.42 6.34
N MET A 176 33.01 20.07 5.36
CA MET A 176 33.54 20.10 3.98
C MET A 176 34.61 21.19 3.72
N ARG A 177 34.94 22.03 4.72
CA ARG A 177 35.86 23.17 4.56
C ARG A 177 37.08 23.14 5.48
N GLN A 178 37.68 21.97 5.73
CA GLN A 178 39.07 21.94 6.21
C GLN A 178 40.01 21.65 5.05
N PRO A 179 40.60 22.67 4.40
CA PRO A 179 41.74 22.43 3.53
C PRO A 179 42.86 21.83 4.39
N VAL A 180 43.32 20.66 3.98
CA VAL A 180 44.50 19.97 4.51
C VAL A 180 45.63 21.00 4.59
N LYS A 181 45.97 21.47 5.79
CA LYS A 181 47.20 22.23 5.99
C LYS A 181 48.36 21.29 5.65
N ALA A 182 48.91 21.48 4.46
CA ALA A 182 50.12 20.83 4.02
C ALA A 182 51.20 21.04 5.09
N ARG A 183 51.66 19.92 5.66
CA ARG A 183 52.77 19.86 6.61
C ARG A 183 54.04 20.05 5.79
N THR A 184 54.48 21.28 5.59
CA THR A 184 55.82 21.54 5.05
C THR A 184 56.86 21.30 6.14
N SER A 185 57.86 20.54 5.73
CA SER A 185 59.00 19.99 6.46
C SER A 185 59.92 21.05 7.04
#